data_AF-A0A133PZG0-F1
#
_entry.id   AF-A0A133PZG0-F1
#
_cell.length_a   1.000
_cell.length_b   1.000
_cell.length_c   1.000
_cell.angle_alpha   90.00
_cell.angle_beta   90.00
_cell.angle_gamma   90.00
#
_symmetry.space_group_name_H-M   'P 1'
#
loop_
_entity.id
_entity.type
_entity.pdbx_description
1 polymer ?
#
loop_
_entity_poly.entity_id
_entity_poly.type
_entity_poly.pdbx_seq_one_letter_code
_entity_poly.pdbx_strand_id
1 'polypeptide(L)'
;REDSIEIFGTQGRVAFSVYNYTPIKLYTSDGQHNIEVPNPKHVQLPLIKAVVEDLQGFGKCDSTSISATPTNWVMDRILGKI
;
A
#
# COMPACT_ATOMS: atom_id res chain seq x y z
N ARG A 1 -18.04 -0.24 10.18
CA ARG A 1 -16.60 0.10 10.19
C ARG A 1 -16.27 0.55 8.78
N GLU A 2 -15.85 1.80 8.59
CA GLU A 2 -15.48 2.30 7.26
C GLU A 2 -14.04 1.89 6.96
N ASP A 3 -13.82 1.24 5.81
CA ASP A 3 -12.49 1.00 5.26
C ASP A 3 -12.26 2.05 4.18
N SER A 4 -11.61 3.14 4.56
CA SER A 4 -11.29 4.23 3.65
C SER A 4 -9.93 4.82 4.01
N ILE A 5 -9.06 4.87 3.02
CA ILE A 5 -7.78 5.55 3.06
C ILE A 5 -7.90 6.77 2.17
N GLU A 6 -7.59 7.94 2.72
CA GLU A 6 -7.57 9.20 1.98
C GLU A 6 -6.17 9.82 2.03
N ILE A 7 -5.69 10.23 0.86
CA ILE A 7 -4.41 10.91 0.69
C ILE A 7 -4.70 12.31 0.14
N PHE A 8 -4.33 13.34 0.91
CA PHE A 8 -4.50 14.73 0.53
C PHE A 8 -3.18 15.30 -0.01
N GLY A 9 -3.25 15.89 -1.19
CA GLY A 9 -2.14 16.60 -1.82
C GLY A 9 -2.53 18.02 -2.20
N THR A 10 -1.58 18.79 -2.72
CA THR A 10 -1.80 20.19 -3.12
C THR A 10 -2.76 20.34 -4.30
N GLN A 11 -2.93 19.28 -5.10
CA GLN A 11 -3.78 19.29 -6.31
C GLN A 11 -5.12 18.55 -6.12
N GLY A 12 -5.41 18.09 -4.90
CA GLY A 12 -6.64 17.35 -4.62
C GLY A 12 -6.44 16.19 -3.66
N ARG A 13 -7.30 15.17 -3.75
CA ARG A 13 -7.23 13.98 -2.89
C ARG A 13 -7.50 12.68 -3.63
N VAL A 14 -6.93 11.61 -3.12
CA VAL A 14 -7.16 10.23 -3.56
C VAL A 14 -7.85 9.48 -2.43
N ALA A 15 -8.94 8.77 -2.71
CA ALA A 15 -9.65 7.94 -1.75
C ALA A 15 -9.81 6.51 -2.28
N PHE A 16 -9.45 5.51 -1.46
CA PHE A 16 -9.56 4.11 -1.82
C PHE A 16 -9.84 3.24 -0.59
N SER A 17 -10.15 1.97 -0.83
CA SER A 17 -10.43 0.97 0.20
C SER A 17 -9.53 -0.24 -0.06
N VAL A 18 -9.03 -0.86 1.00
CA VAL A 18 -8.13 -2.02 0.92
C VAL A 18 -8.93 -3.31 0.78
N TYR A 19 -10.07 -3.38 1.45
CA TYR A 19 -10.93 -4.56 1.54
C TYR A 19 -12.17 -4.46 0.65
N ASN A 20 -12.71 -3.26 0.45
CA ASN A 20 -13.76 -3.04 -0.53
C ASN A 20 -13.08 -2.71 -1.86
N TYR A 21 -13.10 -3.66 -2.78
CA TYR A 21 -12.51 -3.57 -4.11
C TYR A 21 -13.24 -2.59 -5.05
N THR A 22 -13.63 -1.43 -4.51
CA THR A 22 -14.23 -0.33 -5.24
C THR A 22 -13.15 0.46 -5.99
N PRO A 23 -13.47 1.10 -7.12
CA PRO A 23 -12.53 1.96 -7.84
C PRO A 23 -11.89 3.02 -6.94
N ILE A 24 -10.62 3.33 -7.21
CA ILE A 24 -9.92 4.45 -6.58
C ILE A 24 -10.59 5.74 -7.06
N LYS A 25 -10.96 6.62 -6.13
CA LYS A 25 -11.56 7.91 -6.43
C LYS A 25 -10.49 9.00 -6.38
N LEU A 26 -10.32 9.71 -7.48
CA LEU A 26 -9.44 10.87 -7.60
C LEU A 26 -10.32 12.13 -7.66
N TYR A 27 -10.01 13.10 -6.82
CA TYR A 27 -10.66 14.41 -6.78
C TYR A 27 -9.62 15.47 -7.09
N THR A 28 -9.84 16.26 -8.14
CA THR A 28 -8.99 17.40 -8.53
C THR A 28 -9.85 18.65 -8.76
N SER A 29 -9.23 19.77 -9.15
CA SER A 29 -9.95 20.96 -9.62
C SER A 29 -10.84 20.69 -10.83
N ASP A 30 -10.50 19.69 -11.63
CA ASP A 30 -11.20 19.35 -12.88
C ASP A 30 -12.39 18.41 -12.64
N GLY A 31 -12.56 17.95 -11.39
CA GLY A 31 -13.68 17.14 -10.95
C GLY A 31 -13.28 15.82 -10.33
N GLN A 32 -14.20 14.84 -10.38
CA GLN A 32 -14.00 13.50 -9.85
C GLN A 32 -13.76 12.50 -10.98
N HIS A 33 -12.73 11.68 -10.82
CA HIS A 33 -12.42 10.56 -11.70
C HIS A 33 -12.36 9.25 -10.91
N ASN A 34 -12.83 8.16 -11.52
CA ASN A 34 -12.71 6.83 -10.96
C ASN A 34 -11.63 6.06 -11.74
N ILE A 35 -10.71 5.44 -11.02
CA ILE A 35 -9.65 4.58 -11.57
C ILE A 35 -9.96 3.15 -11.16
N GLU A 36 -10.30 2.32 -12.14
CA GLU A 36 -10.60 0.91 -11.93
C GLU A 36 -9.30 0.10 -12.00
N VAL A 37 -9.02 -0.64 -10.92
CA VAL A 37 -7.85 -1.52 -10.84
C VAL A 37 -8.36 -2.95 -10.64
N PRO A 38 -8.09 -3.87 -11.58
CA PRO A 38 -8.53 -5.25 -11.43
C PRO A 38 -7.76 -5.91 -10.28
N ASN A 39 -8.46 -6.73 -9.51
CA ASN A 39 -7.82 -7.50 -8.46
C ASN A 39 -6.82 -8.49 -9.04
N PRO A 40 -5.60 -8.57 -8.49
CA PRO A 40 -4.68 -9.62 -8.87
C PRO A 40 -5.25 -10.98 -8.46
N LYS A 41 -5.03 -12.02 -9.28
CA LYS A 41 -5.41 -13.40 -8.95
C LYS A 41 -4.83 -13.87 -7.62
N HIS A 42 -3.62 -13.43 -7.30
CA HIS A 42 -2.91 -13.74 -6.05
C HIS A 42 -2.30 -12.48 -5.47
N VAL A 43 -2.88 -11.97 -4.37
CA VAL A 43 -2.46 -10.71 -3.72
C VAL A 43 -0.99 -10.77 -3.25
N GLN A 44 -0.55 -11.90 -2.70
CA GLN A 44 0.77 -12.05 -2.09
C GLN A 44 1.87 -12.43 -3.10
N LEU A 45 1.50 -12.86 -4.31
CA LEU A 45 2.44 -13.36 -5.31
C LEU A 45 3.58 -12.38 -5.63
N PRO A 46 3.34 -11.06 -5.81
CA PRO A 46 4.41 -10.13 -6.13
C PRO A 46 5.52 -10.11 -5.06
N LEU A 47 5.16 -10.11 -3.78
CA LEU A 47 6.13 -10.10 -2.69
C LEU A 47 6.87 -11.44 -2.58
N ILE A 48 6.14 -12.56 -2.63
CA ILE A 48 6.74 -13.91 -2.57
C ILE A 48 7.77 -14.09 -3.68
N LYS A 49 7.40 -13.68 -4.91
CA LYS A 49 8.29 -13.75 -6.06
C LYS A 49 9.56 -12.90 -5.83
N ALA A 50 9.40 -11.65 -5.39
CA ALA A 50 10.54 -10.77 -5.15
C ALA A 50 11.52 -11.35 -4.11
N VAL A 51 11.01 -11.94 -3.02
CA VAL A 51 11.84 -12.60 -2.01
C VAL A 51 12.56 -13.82 -2.58
N VAL A 52 11.87 -14.67 -3.34
CA VAL A 52 12.46 -15.89 -3.92
C VAL A 52 13.57 -15.55 -4.92
N GLU A 53 13.33 -14.59 -5.81
CA GLU A 53 14.31 -14.20 -6.83
C GLU A 53 15.57 -13.54 -6.21
N ASP A 54 15.41 -12.78 -5.13
CA ASP A 54 16.52 -12.20 -4.36
C ASP A 54 17.35 -13.29 -3.67
N LEU A 55 16.69 -14.27 -3.02
CA LEU A 55 17.38 -15.42 -2.41
C LEU A 55 18.11 -16.29 -3.43
N GLN A 56 17.64 -16.32 -4.68
CA GLN A 56 18.30 -17.04 -5.78
C GLN A 56 19.40 -16.21 -6.46
N GLY A 57 19.56 -14.93 -6.10
CA GLY A 57 20.64 -14.06 -6.58
C GLY A 57 20.43 -13.47 -7.99
N PHE A 58 19.22 -13.53 -8.55
CA PHE A 58 18.93 -12.94 -9.87
C PHE A 58 17.81 -11.88 -9.87
N GLY A 59 17.18 -11.64 -8.72
CA GLY A 59 16.31 -10.50 -8.48
C GLY A 59 16.83 -9.64 -7.32
N LYS A 60 16.06 -8.61 -6.96
CA LYS A 60 16.29 -7.83 -5.75
C LYS A 60 14.96 -7.58 -5.05
N CYS A 61 14.91 -7.87 -3.75
CA CYS A 61 13.76 -7.54 -2.92
C CYS A 61 14.01 -6.22 -2.19
N ASP A 62 13.20 -5.19 -2.46
CA ASP A 62 13.32 -3.91 -1.75
C ASP A 62 12.70 -3.95 -0.34
N SER A 63 11.95 -5.01 -0.01
CA SER A 63 11.36 -5.23 1.31
C SER A 63 12.38 -5.86 2.27
N THR A 64 13.22 -5.01 2.85
CA THR A 64 14.31 -5.39 3.77
C THR A 64 13.96 -5.14 5.24
N SER A 65 14.75 -5.68 6.17
CA SER A 65 14.66 -5.36 7.60
C SER A 65 14.82 -3.86 7.88
N ILE A 66 15.61 -3.14 7.06
CA ILE A 66 15.81 -1.70 7.19
C ILE A 66 14.49 -0.97 6.88
N SER A 67 13.83 -1.29 5.76
CA SER A 67 12.54 -0.69 5.41
C SER A 67 11.42 -1.03 6.39
N ALA A 68 11.49 -2.17 7.07
CA ALA A 68 10.47 -2.59 8.05
C ALA A 68 10.63 -1.93 9.44
N THR A 69 11.83 -1.45 9.77
CA THR A 69 12.16 -0.94 11.11
C THR A 69 11.29 0.25 11.54
N PRO A 70 11.06 1.29 10.69
CA PRO A 70 10.20 2.41 11.08
C PRO A 70 8.76 1.99 11.40
N THR A 71 8.21 1.01 10.67
CA THR A 71 6.88 0.48 10.93
C THR A 71 6.81 -0.17 12.31
N ASN A 72 7.77 -1.04 12.65
CA ASN A 72 7.82 -1.66 13.98
C ASN A 72 7.93 -0.61 15.10
N TRP A 73 8.78 0.40 14.92
CA TRP A 73 8.93 1.48 15.89
C TRP A 73 7.62 2.27 16.12
N VAL A 74 6.87 2.58 15.05
CA VAL A 74 5.54 3.21 15.19
C VAL A 74 4.58 2.30 15.94
N MET A 75 4.56 1.00 15.62
CA MET A 75 3.69 0.03 16.28
C MET A 75 4.00 -0.09 17.78
N ASP A 76 5.28 -0.13 18.16
CA ASP A 76 5.69 -0.19 19.56
C ASP A 76 5.27 1.05 20.34
N ARG A 77 5.33 2.24 19.72
CA ARG A 77 4.81 3.49 20.31
C ARG A 77 3.30 3.46 20.50
N ILE A 78 2.54 2.99 19.51
CA ILE A 78 1.09 2.85 19.62
C ILE A 78 0.70 1.92 20.77
N LEU A 79 1.51 0.88 21.01
CA LEU A 79 1.30 -0.09 22.09
C LEU A 79 1.94 0.30 23.43
N GLY A 80 2.64 1.44 23.51
CA GLY A 80 3.32 1.91 24.73
C GLY A 80 4.49 1.03 25.19
N LYS A 81 5.15 0.33 24.27
CA LYS A 81 6.32 -0.52 24.58
C LYS A 81 7.64 0.25 24.63
N ILE A 82 7.66 1.46 24.07
CA ILE A 82 8.77 2.43 24.05
C ILE A 82 8.24 3.86 24.18
#